data_AF-F8CMM8-F1
#
_entry.id   AF-F8CMM8-F1
#
_cell.length_a   1.000
_cell.length_b   1.000
_cell.length_c   1.000
_cell.angle_alpha   90.00
_cell.angle_beta   90.00
_cell.angle_gamma   90.00
#
_symmetry.space_group_name_H-M   'P 1'
#
loop_
_entity.id
_entity.type
_entity.pdbx_description
1 polymer ?
#
loop_
_entity_poly.entity_id
_entity_poly.type
_entity_poly.pdbx_seq_one_letter_code
_entity_poly.pdbx_strand_id
1 'polypeptide(L)'
;MTANIRRLVLAGLGTALSACATKPAPPVELYSLGMSRAEYRDYKKAKADPCASSEPRWLADELTTVNGAMARFLRETEELSNLDAPGHARKLALLREATESLPPIMEVHRYTLNRLKDCGFRNTGAFPEIARRGRELLGEVEARFEEGPKALAAVALRDAQRQWQAEKPEREAAARRTWCPPNPQMGQTDLYYARQEVNGLKMWRFCDGHLVEQRADGEPVLIQPDGLTWRMRRRIKPQSYLDAARNYPPAEMDRLPTSLPTSGQGAAKKSSTPSGGPG
;
A
#
# COMPACT_ATOMS: atom_id res chain seq x y z
N MET A 1 -8.98 84.24 65.58
CA MET A 1 -10.09 83.43 65.03
C MET A 1 -9.49 82.46 64.02
N THR A 2 -9.60 81.18 64.36
CA THR A 2 -9.08 79.99 63.68
C THR A 2 -10.05 79.50 62.60
N ALA A 3 -9.52 78.95 61.50
CA ALA A 3 -9.85 77.59 61.03
C ALA A 3 -9.09 77.26 59.74
N ASN A 4 -8.01 76.49 59.87
CA ASN A 4 -7.37 75.75 58.77
C ASN A 4 -8.05 74.38 58.66
N ILE A 5 -8.67 74.10 57.52
CA ILE A 5 -9.29 72.79 57.24
C ILE A 5 -8.22 71.85 56.67
N ARG A 6 -7.83 70.85 57.46
CA ARG A 6 -6.98 69.72 57.05
C ARG A 6 -7.77 68.77 56.15
N ARG A 7 -7.28 68.52 54.93
CA ARG A 7 -7.69 67.35 54.12
C ARG A 7 -6.69 66.22 54.34
N LEU A 8 -7.16 65.15 54.98
CA LEU A 8 -6.50 63.85 55.07
C LEU A 8 -6.64 63.14 53.72
N VAL A 9 -5.52 62.83 53.07
CA VAL A 9 -5.45 61.92 51.92
C VAL A 9 -5.06 60.55 52.46
N LEU A 10 -6.00 59.61 52.43
CA LEU A 10 -5.78 58.20 52.68
C LEU A 10 -5.01 57.58 51.50
N ALA A 11 -3.73 57.29 51.70
CA ALA A 11 -2.95 56.43 50.82
C ALA A 11 -3.25 54.97 51.18
N GLY A 12 -4.28 54.40 50.54
CA GLY A 12 -4.65 52.99 50.66
C GLY A 12 -4.00 52.16 49.56
N LEU A 13 -3.09 51.29 49.96
CA LEU A 13 -2.41 50.23 49.20
C LEU A 13 -3.22 49.63 48.03
N GLY A 14 -2.78 49.92 46.81
CA GLY A 14 -3.15 49.14 45.63
C GLY A 14 -2.40 47.81 45.66
N THR A 15 -3.09 46.73 46.02
CA THR A 15 -2.63 45.36 45.76
C THR A 15 -2.58 45.16 44.25
N ALA A 16 -1.39 45.29 43.66
CA ALA A 16 -1.12 44.78 42.33
C ALA A 16 -1.20 43.24 42.39
N LEU A 17 -2.40 42.71 42.14
CA LEU A 17 -2.57 41.32 41.75
C LEU A 17 -1.89 41.19 40.38
N SER A 18 -0.61 40.83 40.39
CA SER A 18 0.10 40.31 39.23
C SER A 18 -0.58 39.01 38.83
N ALA A 19 -1.68 39.13 38.10
CA ALA A 19 -2.23 38.05 37.32
C ALA A 19 -1.11 37.60 36.39
N CYS A 20 -0.49 36.46 36.72
CA CYS A 20 0.34 35.73 35.78
C CYS A 20 -0.54 35.50 34.56
N ALA A 21 -0.34 36.30 33.51
CA ALA A 21 -1.08 36.21 32.27
C ALA A 21 -0.63 34.95 31.53
N THR A 22 -1.01 33.79 32.05
CA THR A 22 -0.97 32.53 31.32
C THR A 22 -1.86 32.72 30.11
N LYS A 23 -1.26 32.70 28.92
CA LYS A 23 -2.00 32.74 27.67
C LYS A 23 -3.12 31.70 27.73
N PRO A 24 -4.35 32.06 27.32
CA PRO A 24 -5.48 31.15 27.41
C PRO A 24 -5.19 29.86 26.63
N ALA A 25 -5.75 28.76 27.13
CA ALA A 25 -5.66 27.47 26.46
C ALA A 25 -6.16 27.57 25.00
N PRO A 26 -5.52 26.91 24.02
CA PRO A 26 -6.03 26.87 22.65
C PRO A 26 -7.44 26.26 22.60
N PRO A 27 -8.25 26.53 21.57
CA PRO A 27 -9.51 25.80 21.38
C PRO A 27 -9.26 24.30 21.21
N VAL A 28 -10.22 23.49 21.64
CA VAL A 28 -10.21 22.03 21.41
C VAL A 28 -10.53 21.77 19.94
N GLU A 29 -9.68 20.96 19.31
CA GLU A 29 -9.86 20.44 17.95
C GLU A 29 -10.26 18.96 18.03
N LEU A 30 -11.10 18.53 17.07
CA LEU A 30 -11.54 17.15 16.94
C LEU A 30 -10.84 16.50 15.75
N TYR A 31 -10.20 15.36 15.98
CA TYR A 31 -9.68 14.49 14.96
C TYR A 31 -10.50 13.21 14.86
N SER A 32 -10.68 12.73 13.63
CA SER A 32 -11.34 11.45 13.34
C SER A 32 -10.54 10.64 12.34
N LEU A 33 -10.39 9.35 12.60
CA LEU A 33 -9.76 8.39 11.69
C LEU A 33 -10.51 7.07 11.75
N GLY A 34 -11.23 6.72 10.68
CA GLY A 34 -12.17 5.61 10.70
C GLY A 34 -13.18 5.72 11.85
N MET A 35 -13.13 4.78 12.80
CA MET A 35 -14.00 4.80 13.98
C MET A 35 -13.36 5.47 15.21
N SER A 36 -12.12 5.91 15.10
CA SER A 36 -11.38 6.58 16.18
C SER A 36 -11.71 8.06 16.20
N ARG A 37 -11.80 8.63 17.40
CA ARG A 37 -11.91 10.07 17.63
C ARG A 37 -10.90 10.49 18.69
N ALA A 38 -10.30 11.66 18.50
CA ALA A 38 -9.43 12.27 19.49
C ALA A 38 -9.74 13.76 19.62
N GLU A 39 -9.79 14.23 20.85
CA GLU A 39 -9.87 15.65 21.18
C GLU A 39 -8.48 16.10 21.61
N TYR A 40 -7.98 17.15 20.99
CA TYR A 40 -6.64 17.67 21.26
C TYR A 40 -6.60 19.19 21.10
N ARG A 41 -5.55 19.84 21.62
CA ARG A 41 -5.30 21.27 21.39
C ARG A 41 -3.97 21.47 20.68
N ASP A 42 -3.94 22.38 19.71
CA ASP A 42 -2.70 22.75 19.03
C ASP A 42 -1.94 23.85 19.79
N TYR A 43 -1.21 23.44 20.83
CA TYR A 43 -0.33 24.32 21.61
C TYR A 43 0.80 24.92 20.77
N LYS A 44 1.23 24.22 19.70
CA LYS A 44 2.31 24.66 18.81
C LYS A 44 1.86 25.88 18.00
N LYS A 45 0.70 25.79 17.35
CA LYS A 45 0.10 26.88 16.56
C LYS A 45 -0.29 28.07 17.44
N ALA A 46 -0.84 27.81 18.63
CA ALA A 46 -1.19 28.86 19.58
C ALA A 46 0.02 29.53 20.27
N LYS A 47 1.24 29.00 20.09
CA LYS A 47 2.45 29.42 20.82
C LYS A 47 2.18 29.48 22.35
N ALA A 48 1.45 28.48 22.83
CA ALA A 48 1.05 28.32 24.22
C ALA A 48 1.89 27.21 24.86
N ASP A 49 2.11 27.33 26.16
CA ASP A 49 2.85 26.32 26.91
C ASP A 49 1.87 25.34 27.56
N PRO A 50 1.82 24.05 27.17
CA PRO A 50 0.83 23.11 27.69
C PRO A 50 0.91 22.94 29.22
N CYS A 51 2.08 23.18 29.83
CA CYS A 51 2.26 23.12 31.27
C CYS A 51 1.61 24.28 32.02
N ALA A 52 1.46 25.44 31.37
CA ALA A 52 0.98 26.68 31.98
C ALA A 52 -0.44 27.05 31.52
N SER A 53 -0.86 26.58 30.34
CA SER A 53 -2.16 26.90 29.76
C SER A 53 -3.18 25.76 29.84
N SER A 54 -2.84 24.62 30.43
CA SER A 54 -3.77 23.48 30.59
C SER A 54 -3.73 22.94 32.02
N GLU A 55 -4.89 22.56 32.55
CA GLU A 55 -4.92 21.79 33.78
C GLU A 55 -4.34 20.38 33.53
N PRO A 56 -3.57 19.81 34.48
CA PRO A 56 -2.95 18.51 34.30
C PRO A 56 -3.95 17.42 33.92
N ARG A 57 -5.17 17.45 34.46
CA ARG A 57 -6.20 16.48 34.13
C ARG A 57 -6.60 16.53 32.65
N TRP A 58 -6.86 17.73 32.10
CA TRP A 58 -7.24 17.88 30.70
C TRP A 58 -6.10 17.51 29.76
N LEU A 59 -4.87 17.89 30.10
CA LEU A 59 -3.69 17.50 29.32
C LEU A 59 -3.50 15.97 29.30
N ALA A 60 -3.76 15.28 30.41
CA ALA A 60 -3.70 13.83 30.47
C ALA A 60 -4.79 13.18 29.59
N ASP A 61 -6.01 13.73 29.60
CA ASP A 61 -7.11 13.26 28.75
C ASP A 61 -6.77 13.46 27.25
N GLU A 62 -6.31 14.65 26.86
CA GLU A 62 -5.88 14.96 25.48
C GLU A 62 -4.76 14.04 24.99
N LEU A 63 -3.74 13.77 25.81
CA LEU A 63 -2.67 12.85 25.43
C LEU A 63 -3.19 11.40 25.31
N THR A 64 -4.12 11.01 26.18
CA THR A 64 -4.70 9.66 26.17
C THR A 64 -5.59 9.42 24.97
N THR A 65 -6.40 10.39 24.56
CA THR A 65 -7.27 10.28 23.37
C THR A 65 -6.46 10.13 22.09
N VAL A 66 -5.39 10.92 21.93
CA VAL A 66 -4.49 10.84 20.77
C VAL A 66 -3.72 9.50 20.78
N ASN A 67 -3.23 9.06 21.93
CA ASN A 67 -2.65 7.72 22.08
C ASN A 67 -3.64 6.63 21.68
N GLY A 68 -4.90 6.75 22.11
CA GLY A 68 -5.97 5.81 21.78
C GLY A 68 -6.25 5.74 20.27
N ALA A 69 -6.26 6.89 19.59
CA ALA A 69 -6.43 6.95 18.13
C ALA A 69 -5.27 6.27 17.39
N MET A 70 -4.02 6.55 17.76
CA MET A 70 -2.84 5.91 17.16
C MET A 70 -2.82 4.40 17.43
N ALA A 71 -3.06 3.97 18.67
CA ALA A 71 -3.10 2.55 19.03
C ALA A 71 -4.19 1.79 18.28
N ARG A 72 -5.37 2.42 18.10
CA ARG A 72 -6.47 1.85 17.35
C ARG A 72 -6.16 1.73 15.87
N PHE A 73 -5.55 2.76 15.26
CA PHE A 73 -5.07 2.69 13.89
C PHE A 73 -4.11 1.52 13.68
N LEU A 74 -3.11 1.36 14.55
CA LEU A 74 -2.12 0.30 14.45
C LEU A 74 -2.75 -1.10 14.51
N ARG A 75 -3.72 -1.29 15.41
CA ARG A 75 -4.50 -2.52 15.55
C ARG A 75 -5.41 -2.78 14.35
N GLU A 76 -6.13 -1.77 13.87
CA GLU A 76 -7.04 -1.93 12.73
C GLU A 76 -6.30 -2.15 11.40
N THR A 77 -5.03 -1.75 11.32
CA THR A 77 -4.15 -2.01 10.18
C THR A 77 -3.19 -3.18 10.40
N GLU A 78 -3.40 -3.99 11.44
CA GLU A 78 -2.63 -5.21 11.67
C GLU A 78 -2.81 -6.20 10.50
N GLU A 79 -1.78 -7.02 10.23
CA GLU A 79 -1.78 -7.99 9.13
C GLU A 79 -1.99 -7.37 7.73
N LEU A 80 -1.59 -6.11 7.52
CA LEU A 80 -1.71 -5.44 6.22
C LEU A 80 -1.00 -6.21 5.09
N SER A 81 0.04 -6.97 5.42
CA SER A 81 0.77 -7.86 4.50
C SER A 81 -0.03 -9.11 4.08
N ASN A 82 -1.02 -9.53 4.86
CA ASN A 82 -1.88 -10.66 4.54
C ASN A 82 -3.01 -10.22 3.60
N LEU A 83 -2.77 -10.35 2.30
CA LEU A 83 -3.73 -9.99 1.25
C LEU A 83 -5.03 -10.81 1.29
N ASP A 84 -5.04 -11.96 1.96
CA ASP A 84 -6.21 -12.85 2.10
C ASP A 84 -7.01 -12.62 3.39
N ALA A 85 -6.55 -11.71 4.26
CA ALA A 85 -7.25 -11.41 5.49
C ALA A 85 -8.65 -10.81 5.21
N PRO A 86 -9.68 -11.21 5.98
CA PRO A 86 -10.99 -10.59 5.86
C PRO A 86 -10.89 -9.08 6.12
N GLY A 87 -11.53 -8.29 5.27
CA GLY A 87 -11.51 -6.83 5.39
C GLY A 87 -10.20 -6.16 5.00
N HIS A 88 -9.26 -6.85 4.32
CA HIS A 88 -8.00 -6.25 3.84
C HIS A 88 -8.20 -4.91 3.11
N ALA A 89 -9.21 -4.82 2.23
CA ALA A 89 -9.56 -3.58 1.53
C ALA A 89 -9.89 -2.42 2.49
N ARG A 90 -10.59 -2.70 3.61
CA ARG A 90 -10.88 -1.71 4.64
C ARG A 90 -9.61 -1.30 5.39
N LYS A 91 -8.73 -2.24 5.71
CA LYS A 91 -7.43 -1.95 6.35
C LYS A 91 -6.56 -1.04 5.46
N LEU A 92 -6.54 -1.31 4.15
CA LEU A 92 -5.80 -0.51 3.18
C LEU A 92 -6.40 0.90 3.01
N ALA A 93 -7.72 1.02 3.00
CA ALA A 93 -8.40 2.31 2.97
C ALA A 93 -8.08 3.15 4.21
N LEU A 94 -8.15 2.53 5.41
CA LEU A 94 -7.78 3.18 6.66
C LEU A 94 -6.32 3.64 6.67
N LEU A 95 -5.41 2.84 6.11
CA LEU A 95 -4.02 3.23 5.96
C LEU A 95 -3.85 4.46 5.08
N ARG A 96 -4.54 4.52 3.93
CA ARG A 96 -4.49 5.70 3.04
C ARG A 96 -5.01 6.95 3.74
N GLU A 97 -6.17 6.86 4.38
CA GLU A 97 -6.76 7.95 5.17
C GLU A 97 -5.81 8.42 6.28
N ALA A 98 -5.16 7.48 6.98
CA ALA A 98 -4.21 7.78 8.05
C ALA A 98 -2.95 8.47 7.52
N THR A 99 -2.38 8.00 6.40
CA THR A 99 -1.19 8.62 5.79
C THR A 99 -1.44 10.08 5.40
N GLU A 100 -2.66 10.41 4.98
CA GLU A 100 -3.04 11.77 4.60
C GLU A 100 -3.36 12.67 5.81
N SER A 101 -4.00 12.12 6.86
CA SER A 101 -4.62 12.92 7.93
C SER A 101 -3.91 12.88 9.29
N LEU A 102 -3.17 11.81 9.60
CA LEU A 102 -2.55 11.59 10.91
C LEU A 102 -1.23 12.38 11.12
N PRO A 103 -0.38 12.67 10.10
CA PRO A 103 0.89 13.38 10.33
C PRO A 103 0.76 14.74 11.04
N PRO A 104 -0.21 15.62 10.71
CA PRO A 104 -0.38 16.89 11.42
C PRO A 104 -0.65 16.72 12.92
N ILE A 105 -1.52 15.79 13.31
CA ILE A 105 -1.82 15.54 14.73
C ILE A 105 -0.64 14.86 15.45
N MET A 106 0.12 14.00 14.77
CA MET A 106 1.36 13.43 15.30
C MET A 106 2.40 14.51 15.62
N GLU A 107 2.52 15.54 14.77
CA GLU A 107 3.40 16.69 15.02
C GLU A 107 2.99 17.47 16.28
N VAL A 108 1.70 17.75 16.43
CA VAL A 108 1.15 18.41 17.63
C VAL A 108 1.40 17.56 18.86
N HIS A 109 1.12 16.26 18.79
CA HIS A 109 1.33 15.33 19.90
C HIS A 109 2.82 15.24 20.29
N ARG A 110 3.73 15.14 19.32
CA ARG A 110 5.18 15.12 19.55
C ARG A 110 5.65 16.41 20.23
N TYR A 111 5.15 17.56 19.77
CA TYR A 111 5.43 18.86 20.42
C TYR A 111 4.99 18.86 21.88
N THR A 112 3.74 18.47 22.16
CA THR A 112 3.18 18.44 23.52
C THR A 112 3.95 17.47 24.43
N LEU A 113 4.27 16.27 23.95
CA LEU A 113 5.08 15.29 24.68
C LEU A 113 6.52 15.76 24.97
N ASN A 114 7.07 16.62 24.12
CA ASN A 114 8.39 17.22 24.34
C ASN A 114 8.32 18.31 25.41
N ARG A 115 7.29 19.17 25.36
CA ARG A 115 7.03 20.20 26.38
C ARG A 115 6.69 19.62 27.74
N LEU A 116 6.10 18.42 27.79
CA LEU A 116 5.79 17.74 29.05
C LEU A 116 7.01 17.56 29.97
N LYS A 117 8.22 17.52 29.40
CA LYS A 117 9.48 17.43 30.18
C LYS A 117 9.69 18.65 31.08
N ASP A 118 9.12 19.79 30.73
CA ASP A 118 9.23 21.06 31.44
C ASP A 118 8.12 21.22 32.51
N CYS A 119 7.11 20.34 32.51
CA CYS A 119 5.99 20.43 33.45
C CYS A 119 6.38 19.90 34.84
N GLY A 120 6.04 20.65 35.89
CA GLY A 120 6.30 20.23 37.29
C GLY A 120 5.59 18.94 37.71
N PHE A 121 4.48 18.60 37.06
CA PHE A 121 3.69 17.39 37.31
C PHE A 121 4.07 16.18 36.44
N ARG A 122 5.09 16.28 35.57
CA ARG A 122 5.45 15.23 34.60
C ARG A 122 5.68 13.84 35.18
N ASN A 123 6.14 13.79 36.44
CA ASN A 123 6.47 12.57 37.17
C ASN A 123 5.34 12.09 38.10
N THR A 124 4.15 12.67 37.97
CA THR A 124 3.00 12.40 38.86
C THR A 124 1.88 11.69 38.11
N GLY A 125 1.10 10.89 38.84
CA GLY A 125 -0.05 10.17 38.27
C GLY A 125 0.30 9.32 37.06
N ALA A 126 -0.53 9.40 36.01
CA ALA A 126 -0.39 8.62 34.79
C ALA A 126 0.56 9.22 33.74
N PHE A 127 1.09 10.43 33.97
CA PHE A 127 1.90 11.14 32.97
C PHE A 127 3.15 10.41 32.49
N PRO A 128 3.94 9.74 33.35
CA PRO A 128 5.10 8.99 32.88
C PRO A 128 4.73 7.93 31.86
N GLU A 129 3.66 7.19 32.11
CA GLU A 129 3.20 6.10 31.26
C GLU A 129 2.54 6.62 29.98
N ILE A 130 1.67 7.62 30.08
CA ILE A 130 1.05 8.30 28.92
C ILE A 130 2.12 8.82 27.98
N ALA A 131 3.17 9.45 28.51
CA ALA A 131 4.24 10.03 27.71
C ALA A 131 5.20 8.99 27.12
N ARG A 132 5.44 7.89 27.83
CA ARG A 132 6.18 6.73 27.31
C ARG A 132 5.43 6.10 26.14
N ARG A 133 4.16 5.74 26.36
CA ARG A 133 3.34 5.09 25.34
C ARG A 133 3.12 5.98 24.12
N GLY A 134 2.92 7.29 24.31
CA GLY A 134 2.77 8.21 23.19
C GLY A 134 4.01 8.29 22.29
N ARG A 135 5.23 8.25 22.87
CA ARG A 135 6.47 8.20 22.10
C ARG A 135 6.64 6.89 21.34
N GLU A 136 6.29 5.76 21.95
CA GLU A 136 6.30 4.45 21.29
C GLU A 136 5.33 4.41 20.11
N LEU A 137 4.10 4.87 20.33
CA LEU A 137 3.07 4.91 19.29
C LEU A 137 3.48 5.78 18.10
N LEU A 138 4.12 6.93 18.33
CA LEU A 138 4.62 7.76 17.23
C LEU A 138 5.58 6.96 16.32
N GLY A 139 6.52 6.20 16.91
CA GLY A 139 7.44 5.36 16.15
C GLY A 139 6.75 4.17 15.46
N GLU A 140 5.83 3.50 16.14
CA GLU A 140 5.04 2.39 15.57
C GLU A 140 4.21 2.86 14.36
N VAL A 141 3.60 4.05 14.45
CA VAL A 141 2.79 4.64 13.36
C VAL A 141 3.67 5.04 12.17
N GLU A 142 4.81 5.67 12.41
CA GLU A 142 5.78 6.00 11.35
C GLU A 142 6.24 4.73 10.62
N ALA A 143 6.58 3.66 11.36
CA ALA A 143 6.95 2.38 10.78
C ALA A 143 5.80 1.78 9.93
N ARG A 144 4.55 1.88 10.39
CA ARG A 144 3.38 1.43 9.62
C ARG A 144 3.18 2.24 8.34
N PHE A 145 3.52 3.52 8.31
CA PHE A 145 3.47 4.32 7.08
C PHE A 145 4.53 3.89 6.06
N GLU A 146 5.72 3.49 6.50
CA GLU A 146 6.76 2.91 5.63
C GLU A 146 6.36 1.54 5.04
N GLU A 147 5.48 0.78 5.72
CA GLU A 147 4.90 -0.46 5.19
C GLU A 147 3.83 -0.21 4.11
N GLY A 148 3.20 0.97 4.11
CA GLY A 148 2.07 1.29 3.24
C GLY A 148 2.36 1.16 1.74
N PRO A 149 3.43 1.76 1.20
CA PRO A 149 3.81 1.60 -0.20
C PRO A 149 4.03 0.14 -0.60
N LYS A 150 4.61 -0.69 0.30
CA LYS A 150 4.85 -2.11 0.04
C LYS A 150 3.54 -2.89 -0.04
N ALA A 151 2.60 -2.62 0.86
CA ALA A 151 1.28 -3.23 0.82
C ALA A 151 0.48 -2.83 -0.43
N LEU A 152 0.55 -1.56 -0.84
CA LEU A 152 -0.08 -1.07 -2.07
C LEU A 152 0.50 -1.74 -3.32
N ALA A 153 1.83 -1.88 -3.39
CA ALA A 153 2.49 -2.58 -4.48
C ALA A 153 2.11 -4.06 -4.54
N ALA A 154 2.00 -4.73 -3.39
CA ALA A 154 1.59 -6.14 -3.31
C ALA A 154 0.13 -6.35 -3.78
N VAL A 155 -0.78 -5.44 -3.41
CA VAL A 155 -2.17 -5.45 -3.90
C VAL A 155 -2.21 -5.24 -5.41
N ALA A 156 -1.52 -4.23 -5.92
CA ALA A 156 -1.50 -3.94 -7.35
C ALA A 156 -0.90 -5.12 -8.14
N LEU A 157 0.13 -5.79 -7.63
CA LEU A 157 0.67 -6.99 -8.23
C LEU A 157 -0.37 -8.12 -8.27
N ARG A 158 -1.08 -8.34 -7.16
CA ARG A 158 -2.15 -9.35 -7.10
C ARG A 158 -3.28 -9.07 -8.07
N ASP A 159 -3.68 -7.81 -8.22
CA ASP A 159 -4.70 -7.41 -9.18
C ASP A 159 -4.21 -7.61 -10.62
N ALA A 160 -2.98 -7.24 -10.93
CA ALA A 160 -2.36 -7.51 -12.23
C ALA A 160 -2.30 -9.01 -12.54
N GLN A 161 -2.01 -9.85 -11.54
CA GLN A 161 -2.03 -11.31 -11.67
C GLN A 161 -3.44 -11.85 -11.94
N ARG A 162 -4.46 -11.33 -11.25
CA ARG A 162 -5.87 -11.69 -11.47
C ARG A 162 -6.33 -11.29 -12.87
N GLN A 163 -6.01 -10.08 -13.29
CA GLN A 163 -6.32 -9.58 -14.62
C GLN A 163 -5.60 -10.41 -15.70
N TRP A 164 -4.31 -10.70 -15.51
CA TRP A 164 -3.55 -11.57 -16.40
C TRP A 164 -4.21 -12.94 -16.57
N GLN A 165 -4.71 -13.54 -15.48
CA GLN A 165 -5.45 -14.81 -15.56
C GLN A 165 -6.80 -14.65 -16.28
N ALA A 166 -7.56 -13.60 -15.99
CA ALA A 166 -8.87 -13.36 -16.59
C ALA A 166 -8.79 -13.15 -18.11
N GLU A 167 -7.74 -12.48 -18.58
CA GLU A 167 -7.49 -12.18 -19.99
C GLU A 167 -6.82 -13.35 -20.75
N LYS A 168 -6.49 -14.46 -20.09
CA LYS A 168 -5.91 -15.68 -20.71
C LYS A 168 -6.62 -16.10 -22.02
N PRO A 169 -7.94 -16.36 -22.02
CA PRO A 169 -8.61 -16.89 -23.22
C PRO A 169 -8.57 -15.91 -24.38
N GLU A 170 -8.67 -14.61 -24.09
CA GLU A 170 -8.61 -13.57 -25.10
C GLU A 170 -7.22 -13.46 -25.71
N ARG A 171 -6.15 -13.48 -24.90
CA ARG A 171 -4.77 -13.47 -25.39
C ARG A 171 -4.46 -14.69 -26.25
N GLU A 172 -4.91 -15.88 -25.83
CA GLU A 172 -4.75 -17.10 -26.62
C GLU A 172 -5.51 -17.03 -27.96
N ALA A 173 -6.77 -16.58 -27.94
CA ALA A 173 -7.57 -16.44 -29.16
C ALA A 173 -7.01 -15.37 -30.10
N ALA A 174 -6.53 -14.24 -29.56
CA ALA A 174 -5.88 -13.19 -30.33
C ALA A 174 -4.60 -13.72 -30.99
N ALA A 175 -3.73 -14.39 -30.23
CA ALA A 175 -2.50 -14.98 -30.75
C ALA A 175 -2.79 -16.00 -31.86
N ARG A 176 -3.81 -16.84 -31.70
CA ARG A 176 -4.25 -17.78 -32.73
C ARG A 176 -4.68 -17.06 -34.02
N ARG A 177 -5.49 -16.00 -33.91
CA ARG A 177 -5.94 -15.20 -35.07
C ARG A 177 -4.78 -14.48 -35.77
N THR A 178 -3.75 -14.08 -35.03
CA THR A 178 -2.62 -13.33 -35.57
C THR A 178 -1.59 -14.22 -36.25
N TRP A 179 -1.27 -15.38 -35.65
CA TRP A 179 -0.13 -16.19 -36.07
C TRP A 179 -0.52 -17.44 -36.86
N CYS A 180 -1.76 -17.93 -36.72
CA CYS A 180 -2.18 -19.13 -37.45
C CYS A 180 -2.83 -18.82 -38.79
N PRO A 181 -2.53 -19.60 -39.84
CA PRO A 181 -3.29 -19.54 -41.08
C PRO A 181 -4.75 -19.98 -40.85
N PRO A 182 -5.71 -19.54 -41.68
CA PRO A 182 -7.12 -19.93 -41.55
C PRO A 182 -7.36 -21.45 -41.61
N ASN A 183 -6.54 -22.16 -42.40
CA ASN A 183 -6.59 -23.61 -42.58
C ASN A 183 -5.20 -24.22 -42.35
N PRO A 184 -4.79 -24.42 -41.08
CA PRO A 184 -3.49 -25.00 -40.76
C PRO A 184 -3.43 -26.47 -41.23
N GLN A 185 -2.27 -26.88 -41.75
CA GLN A 185 -2.08 -28.25 -42.21
C GLN A 185 -1.61 -29.14 -41.06
N MET A 186 -2.15 -30.35 -40.98
CA MET A 186 -1.72 -31.34 -39.98
C MET A 186 -0.26 -31.72 -40.17
N GLY A 187 0.54 -31.63 -39.09
CA GLY A 187 1.99 -31.85 -39.15
C GLY A 187 2.81 -30.56 -39.19
N GLN A 188 2.17 -29.39 -39.23
CA GLN A 188 2.84 -28.10 -39.11
C GLN A 188 3.20 -27.80 -37.66
N THR A 189 4.46 -27.42 -37.43
CA THR A 189 4.98 -27.07 -36.10
C THR A 189 4.97 -25.56 -35.85
N ASP A 190 4.08 -24.82 -36.52
CA ASP A 190 3.92 -23.38 -36.31
C ASP A 190 3.29 -23.14 -34.95
N LEU A 191 4.06 -22.50 -34.07
CA LEU A 191 3.68 -22.21 -32.71
C LEU A 191 3.07 -20.81 -32.64
N TYR A 192 1.87 -20.70 -32.07
CA TYR A 192 1.18 -19.39 -31.96
C TYR A 192 1.14 -18.87 -30.53
N TYR A 193 1.29 -19.73 -29.53
CA TYR A 193 1.17 -19.33 -28.15
C TYR A 193 1.97 -20.25 -27.23
N ALA A 194 2.76 -19.66 -26.34
CA ALA A 194 3.48 -20.37 -25.29
C ALA A 194 3.20 -19.71 -23.94
N ARG A 195 3.10 -20.51 -22.88
CA ARG A 195 2.80 -20.04 -21.54
C ARG A 195 3.55 -20.81 -20.48
N GLN A 196 3.93 -20.13 -19.41
CA GLN A 196 4.35 -20.76 -18.16
C GLN A 196 3.39 -20.36 -17.03
N GLU A 197 2.77 -21.37 -16.42
CA GLU A 197 1.90 -21.22 -15.25
C GLU A 197 2.73 -21.16 -13.96
N VAL A 198 2.10 -20.74 -12.86
CA VAL A 198 2.74 -20.53 -11.54
C VAL A 198 3.32 -21.82 -10.95
N ASN A 199 2.69 -22.96 -11.24
CA ASN A 199 3.13 -24.28 -10.80
C ASN A 199 4.32 -24.84 -11.63
N GLY A 200 4.90 -24.03 -12.52
CA GLY A 200 5.99 -24.46 -13.39
C GLY A 200 5.55 -25.23 -14.64
N LEU A 201 4.25 -25.42 -14.85
CA LEU A 201 3.73 -26.03 -16.08
C LEU A 201 3.97 -25.09 -17.27
N LYS A 202 4.70 -25.58 -18.27
CA LYS A 202 4.88 -24.92 -19.56
C LYS A 202 3.99 -25.56 -20.60
N MET A 203 3.38 -24.73 -21.43
CA MET A 203 2.50 -25.15 -22.51
C MET A 203 2.92 -24.43 -23.78
N TRP A 204 3.00 -25.17 -24.89
CA TRP A 204 3.25 -24.63 -26.23
C TRP A 204 2.15 -25.12 -27.16
N ARG A 205 1.36 -24.18 -27.70
CA ARG A 205 0.22 -24.45 -28.58
C ARG A 205 0.61 -24.21 -30.04
N PHE A 206 0.27 -25.20 -30.85
CA PHE A 206 0.56 -25.22 -32.28
C PHE A 206 -0.70 -24.96 -33.11
N CYS A 207 -0.53 -24.35 -34.27
CA CYS A 207 -1.64 -23.92 -35.12
C CYS A 207 -2.51 -25.09 -35.62
N ASP A 208 -1.94 -26.27 -35.75
CA ASP A 208 -2.63 -27.49 -36.17
C ASP A 208 -3.38 -28.20 -35.02
N GLY A 209 -3.44 -27.58 -33.83
CA GLY A 209 -4.18 -28.07 -32.68
C GLY A 209 -3.38 -28.94 -31.71
N HIS A 210 -2.09 -29.22 -32.00
CA HIS A 210 -1.23 -29.90 -31.04
C HIS A 210 -0.85 -29.01 -29.86
N LEU A 211 -0.56 -29.65 -28.75
CA LEU A 211 -0.10 -29.01 -27.52
C LEU A 211 1.11 -29.80 -27.01
N VAL A 212 2.20 -29.11 -26.69
CA VAL A 212 3.28 -29.69 -25.88
C VAL A 212 3.13 -29.19 -24.46
N GLU A 213 3.18 -30.09 -23.49
CA GLU A 213 3.16 -29.76 -22.07
C GLU A 213 4.44 -30.23 -21.39
N GLN A 214 5.01 -29.40 -20.51
CA GLN A 214 6.13 -29.77 -19.66
C GLN A 214 5.81 -29.38 -18.21
N ARG A 215 5.77 -30.36 -17.30
CA ARG A 215 5.66 -30.10 -15.86
C ARG A 215 6.99 -29.54 -15.32
N ALA A 216 6.98 -28.95 -14.12
CA ALA A 216 8.11 -28.24 -13.53
C ALA A 216 9.47 -28.98 -13.66
N ASP A 217 9.46 -30.31 -13.47
CA ASP A 217 10.64 -31.18 -13.56
C ASP A 217 10.43 -32.38 -14.51
N GLY A 218 9.50 -32.25 -15.46
CA GLY A 218 9.15 -33.31 -16.41
C GLY A 218 9.79 -33.14 -17.79
N GLU A 219 9.84 -34.23 -18.55
CA GLU A 219 10.08 -34.15 -19.99
C GLU A 219 8.85 -33.56 -20.70
N PRO A 220 9.05 -32.78 -21.79
CA PRO A 220 7.94 -32.28 -22.60
C PRO A 220 7.22 -33.45 -23.29
N VAL A 221 5.89 -33.44 -23.22
CA VAL A 221 5.02 -34.45 -23.82
C VAL A 221 4.15 -33.81 -24.87
N LEU A 222 4.07 -34.44 -26.04
CA LEU A 222 3.15 -34.04 -27.11
C LEU A 222 1.75 -34.61 -26.84
N ILE A 223 0.77 -33.72 -26.76
CA ILE A 223 -0.64 -34.01 -26.70
C ILE A 223 -1.23 -33.75 -28.10
N GLN A 224 -1.82 -34.80 -28.67
CA GLN A 224 -2.45 -34.75 -29.98
C GLN A 224 -3.93 -34.37 -29.84
N PRO A 225 -4.50 -33.61 -30.79
CA PRO A 225 -5.93 -33.32 -30.80
C PRO A 225 -6.74 -34.59 -31.05
N ASP A 226 -7.98 -34.62 -30.57
CA ASP A 226 -8.89 -35.75 -30.78
C ASP A 226 -9.33 -35.86 -32.26
N GLY A 227 -9.79 -37.04 -32.67
CA GLY A 227 -10.38 -37.25 -33.99
C GLY A 227 -9.39 -37.36 -35.16
N LEU A 228 -8.09 -37.53 -34.89
CA LEU A 228 -7.09 -37.70 -35.94
C LEU A 228 -7.30 -38.98 -36.77
N THR A 229 -7.51 -38.80 -38.07
CA THR A 229 -7.51 -39.91 -39.04
C THR A 229 -6.11 -40.50 -39.18
N TRP A 230 -6.03 -41.77 -39.60
CA TRP A 230 -4.74 -42.43 -39.83
C TRP A 230 -3.84 -41.70 -40.83
N ARG A 231 -4.42 -41.06 -41.87
CA ARG A 231 -3.67 -40.27 -42.86
C ARG A 231 -3.04 -39.03 -42.22
N MET A 232 -3.74 -38.39 -41.28
CA MET A 232 -3.21 -37.24 -40.53
C MET A 232 -2.10 -37.68 -39.58
N ARG A 233 -2.28 -38.81 -38.87
CA ARG A 233 -1.26 -39.35 -37.95
C ARG A 233 0.08 -39.63 -38.62
N ARG A 234 0.07 -40.10 -39.86
CA ARG A 234 1.29 -40.33 -40.66
C ARG A 234 2.10 -39.06 -40.97
N ARG A 235 1.46 -37.88 -40.93
CA ARG A 235 2.12 -36.59 -41.20
C ARG A 235 2.73 -35.97 -39.94
N ILE A 236 2.32 -36.44 -38.76
CA ILE A 236 2.78 -35.93 -37.47
C ILE A 236 4.15 -36.54 -37.17
N LYS A 237 5.14 -35.67 -36.95
CA LYS A 237 6.47 -36.06 -36.48
C LYS A 237 6.64 -35.58 -35.04
N PRO A 238 6.44 -36.43 -34.02
CA PRO A 238 6.42 -35.97 -32.62
C PRO A 238 7.67 -35.17 -32.22
N GLN A 239 8.84 -35.59 -32.68
CA GLN A 239 10.11 -34.93 -32.36
C GLN A 239 10.16 -33.46 -32.82
N SER A 240 9.57 -33.12 -33.97
CA SER A 240 9.60 -31.74 -34.46
C SER A 240 8.80 -30.78 -33.58
N TYR A 241 7.71 -31.25 -32.95
CA TYR A 241 6.96 -30.45 -31.98
C TYR A 241 7.74 -30.27 -30.68
N LEU A 242 8.40 -31.33 -30.20
CA LEU A 242 9.23 -31.26 -29.00
C LEU A 242 10.43 -30.33 -29.20
N ASP A 243 11.08 -30.39 -30.36
CA ASP A 243 12.19 -29.51 -30.70
C ASP A 243 11.73 -28.06 -30.84
N ALA A 244 10.59 -27.82 -31.50
CA ALA A 244 10.01 -26.47 -31.60
C ALA A 244 9.67 -25.88 -30.23
N ALA A 245 9.12 -26.68 -29.30
CA ALA A 245 8.86 -26.27 -27.93
C ALA A 245 10.16 -25.98 -27.15
N ARG A 246 11.19 -26.82 -27.29
CA ARG A 246 12.50 -26.63 -26.63
C ARG A 246 13.24 -25.38 -27.13
N ASN A 247 13.14 -25.08 -28.42
CA ASN A 247 13.80 -23.93 -29.03
C ASN A 247 13.04 -22.61 -28.86
N TYR A 248 11.82 -22.63 -28.31
CA TYR A 248 11.02 -21.43 -28.11
C TYR A 248 11.64 -20.50 -27.07
N PRO A 249 11.83 -19.19 -27.35
CA PRO A 249 12.46 -18.26 -26.42
C PRO A 249 11.66 -18.15 -25.12
N PRO A 250 12.25 -18.47 -23.95
CA PRO A 250 11.51 -18.37 -22.69
C PRO A 250 11.00 -16.95 -22.40
N ALA A 251 11.70 -15.92 -22.88
CA ALA A 251 11.32 -14.51 -22.72
C ALA A 251 10.04 -14.11 -23.47
N GLU A 252 9.63 -14.87 -24.50
CA GLU A 252 8.42 -14.61 -25.28
C GLU A 252 7.19 -15.35 -24.74
N MET A 253 7.38 -16.24 -23.76
CA MET A 253 6.28 -16.97 -23.15
C MET A 253 5.38 -16.02 -22.35
N ASP A 254 4.07 -16.22 -22.44
CA ASP A 254 3.11 -15.57 -21.55
C ASP A 254 3.34 -16.07 -20.12
N ARG A 255 3.68 -15.16 -19.21
CA ARG A 255 4.07 -15.45 -17.82
C ARG A 255 3.28 -14.61 -16.85
N LEU A 256 2.99 -15.18 -15.70
CA LEU A 256 2.40 -14.42 -14.61
C LEU A 256 3.34 -13.26 -14.23
N PRO A 257 2.84 -12.02 -14.09
CA PRO A 257 3.64 -10.90 -13.63
C PRO A 257 4.24 -11.17 -12.25
N THR A 258 5.57 -11.01 -12.12
CA THR A 258 6.32 -11.13 -10.87
C THR A 258 6.67 -9.78 -10.26
N SER A 259 6.52 -8.70 -11.04
CA SER A 259 6.65 -7.32 -10.62
C SER A 259 5.62 -6.47 -11.36
N LEU A 260 5.30 -5.30 -10.81
CA LEU A 260 4.53 -4.32 -11.55
C LEU A 260 5.33 -3.89 -12.80
N PRO A 261 4.67 -3.74 -13.96
CA PRO A 261 5.33 -3.22 -15.14
C PRO A 261 5.81 -1.81 -14.83
N THR A 262 7.12 -1.61 -14.78
CA THR A 262 7.70 -0.28 -14.91
C THR A 262 7.31 0.18 -16.30
N SER A 263 6.50 1.23 -16.41
CA SER A 263 5.97 1.75 -17.67
C SER A 263 7.03 1.69 -18.77
N GLY A 264 6.90 0.77 -19.73
CA GLY A 264 7.74 0.75 -20.93
C GLY A 264 8.44 -0.54 -21.36
N GLN A 265 8.15 -1.74 -20.83
CA GLN A 265 8.65 -2.98 -21.45
C GLN A 265 7.59 -4.09 -21.44
N GLY A 266 7.17 -4.51 -22.64
CA GLY A 266 6.21 -5.59 -22.82
C GLY A 266 5.24 -5.43 -24.00
N ALA A 267 5.35 -4.38 -24.81
CA ALA A 267 4.79 -4.42 -26.16
C ALA A 267 5.78 -5.22 -27.02
N ALA A 268 5.33 -6.38 -27.51
CA ALA A 268 6.00 -7.15 -28.55
C ALA A 268 6.57 -6.19 -29.60
N LYS A 269 7.90 -6.11 -29.65
CA LYS A 269 8.62 -5.31 -30.63
C LYS A 269 8.39 -5.99 -31.97
N LYS A 270 7.43 -5.49 -32.75
CA LYS A 270 7.31 -5.77 -34.18
C LYS A 270 8.66 -5.47 -34.81
N SER A 271 9.43 -6.50 -35.15
CA SER A 271 10.55 -6.37 -36.07
C SER A 271 9.97 -6.19 -37.46
N SER A 272 9.85 -4.93 -37.88
CA SER A 272 9.64 -4.51 -39.25
C SER A 272 10.86 -4.86 -40.13
N THR A 273 10.56 -5.62 -41.19
CA THR A 273 11.15 -5.86 -42.54
C THR A 273 12.41 -5.10 -43.01
N PRO A 274 13.16 -5.62 -44.01
CA PRO A 274 12.85 -5.33 -45.43
C PRO A 274 13.01 -6.56 -46.37
N SER A 275 12.07 -6.83 -47.28
CA SER A 275 12.02 -6.36 -48.68
C SER A 275 13.32 -6.64 -49.47
N GLY A 276 13.29 -7.70 -50.28
CA GLY A 276 14.28 -7.99 -51.32
C GLY A 276 13.61 -8.80 -52.43
N GLY A 277 13.11 -8.12 -53.45
CA GLY A 277 12.63 -8.76 -54.69
C GLY A 277 13.80 -9.05 -55.64
N PRO A 278 13.76 -10.12 -56.43
CA PRO A 278 14.69 -10.31 -57.53
C PRO A 278 14.13 -9.70 -58.81
N GLY A 279 15.01 -9.04 -59.57
CA GLY A 279 14.83 -8.81 -61.01
C GLY A 279 15.12 -10.06 -61.82
#